data_AF-A0A7J2JSI4-F1
#
_entry.id   AF-A0A7J2JSI4-F1
#
_cell.length_a   1.000
_cell.length_b   1.000
_cell.length_c   1.000
_cell.angle_alpha   90.00
_cell.angle_beta   90.00
_cell.angle_gamma   90.00
#
_symmetry.space_group_name_H-M   'P 1'
#
loop_
_entity.id
_entity.type
_entity.pdbx_description
1 polymer ?
#
loop_
_entity_poly.entity_id
_entity_poly.type
_entity_poly.pdbx_seq_one_letter_code
_entity_poly.pdbx_strand_id
1 'polypeptide(L)'
;VGDDEEGEGRKPLLAVSAMERLEQGVSLLALVTAAERAGVRVVAVAKRSSARSHFRSSKPDLAIVQRYTRGPGRTPCRVREVAVGRHILRAARAIVGPGVGDTVRLTTLYARLARSVAPVKLEILGELEEDEVDELIGNLAGISVLGYPYPLRRAHELAKITRSDMEAGLRSIGFVPEFTGREALGE
;
A
#
# COMPACT_ATOMS: atom_id res chain seq x y z
N VAL A 1 -7.82 25.04 -36.81
CA VAL A 1 -8.95 24.81 -35.89
C VAL A 1 -8.89 23.33 -35.52
N GLY A 2 -8.33 22.97 -34.37
CA GLY A 2 -8.12 21.55 -34.05
C GLY A 2 -7.27 21.22 -32.81
N ASP A 3 -6.46 22.14 -32.27
CA ASP A 3 -5.59 21.84 -31.11
C ASP A 3 -6.16 22.30 -29.75
N ASP A 4 -7.13 23.22 -29.72
CA ASP A 4 -7.64 23.80 -28.47
C ASP A 4 -8.67 22.90 -27.74
N GLU A 5 -9.44 22.09 -28.47
CA GLU A 5 -10.50 21.24 -27.88
C GLU A 5 -9.93 20.01 -27.13
N GLU A 6 -8.82 19.41 -27.60
CA GLU A 6 -8.15 18.32 -26.87
C GLU A 6 -7.50 18.80 -25.55
N GLY A 7 -7.09 20.08 -25.50
CA GLY A 7 -6.50 20.69 -24.31
C GLY A 7 -7.53 20.99 -23.22
N GLU A 8 -8.77 21.30 -23.60
CA GLU A 8 -9.83 21.68 -22.66
C GLU A 8 -10.43 20.46 -21.92
N GLY A 9 -10.59 19.32 -22.59
CA GLY A 9 -11.01 18.07 -21.97
C GLY A 9 -9.96 17.43 -21.04
N ARG A 10 -8.67 17.76 -21.21
CA ARG A 10 -7.58 17.26 -20.34
C ARG A 10 -7.50 17.97 -18.99
N LYS A 11 -7.86 19.26 -18.93
CA LYS A 11 -7.85 20.06 -17.70
C LYS A 11 -8.71 19.47 -16.57
N PRO A 12 -9.98 19.06 -16.78
CA PRO A 12 -10.80 18.48 -15.72
C PRO A 12 -10.25 17.12 -15.26
N LEU A 13 -9.76 16.27 -16.16
CA LEU A 13 -9.15 14.99 -15.80
C LEU A 13 -7.89 15.17 -14.95
N LEU A 14 -7.04 16.13 -15.31
CA LEU A 14 -5.85 16.47 -14.50
C LEU A 14 -6.25 17.02 -13.12
N ALA A 15 -7.32 17.81 -13.05
CA ALA A 15 -7.84 18.33 -11.79
C ALA A 15 -8.37 17.19 -10.90
N VAL A 16 -9.19 16.27 -11.44
CA VAL A 16 -9.66 15.08 -10.70
C VAL A 16 -8.49 14.25 -10.19
N SER A 17 -7.53 13.93 -11.07
CA SER A 17 -6.36 13.15 -10.68
C SER A 17 -5.49 13.87 -9.62
N ALA A 18 -5.42 15.20 -9.66
CA ALA A 18 -4.75 15.98 -8.63
C ALA A 18 -5.51 15.94 -7.30
N MET A 19 -6.84 16.02 -7.33
CA MET A 19 -7.69 15.91 -6.15
C MET A 19 -7.60 14.51 -5.51
N GLU A 20 -7.62 13.44 -6.31
CA GLU A 20 -7.41 12.07 -5.82
C GLU A 20 -6.05 11.92 -5.11
N ARG A 21 -4.97 12.46 -5.69
CA ARG A 21 -3.65 12.45 -5.05
C ARG A 21 -3.63 13.26 -3.75
N LEU A 22 -4.34 14.38 -3.72
CA LEU A 22 -4.47 15.22 -2.53
C LEU A 22 -5.19 14.45 -1.42
N GLU A 23 -6.35 13.88 -1.73
CA GLU A 23 -7.17 13.08 -0.81
C GLU A 23 -6.40 11.88 -0.28
N GLN A 24 -5.71 11.14 -1.17
CA GLN A 24 -4.87 10.01 -0.77
C GLN A 24 -3.77 10.46 0.20
N GLY A 25 -3.09 11.57 -0.09
CA GLY A 25 -2.06 12.13 0.78
C GLY A 25 -2.60 12.54 2.15
N VAL A 26 -3.75 13.23 2.18
CA VAL A 26 -4.42 13.64 3.43
C VAL A 26 -4.86 12.42 4.24
N SER A 27 -5.42 11.41 3.59
CA SER A 27 -5.87 10.17 4.23
C SER A 27 -4.72 9.40 4.87
N LEU A 28 -3.57 9.33 4.20
CA LEU A 28 -2.36 8.73 4.76
C LEU A 28 -1.86 9.50 5.98
N LEU A 29 -1.85 10.84 5.94
CA LEU A 29 -1.46 11.65 7.10
C LEU A 29 -2.45 11.54 8.25
N ALA A 30 -3.75 11.45 7.97
CA ALA A 30 -4.77 11.19 8.98
C ALA A 30 -4.51 9.85 9.68
N LEU A 31 -4.18 8.79 8.92
CA LEU A 31 -3.81 7.48 9.47
C LEU A 31 -2.55 7.58 10.35
N VAL A 32 -1.49 8.24 9.87
CA VAL A 32 -0.24 8.43 10.62
C VAL A 32 -0.52 9.15 11.95
N THR A 33 -1.21 10.28 11.91
CA THR A 33 -1.55 11.05 13.11
C THR A 33 -2.46 10.29 14.07
N ALA A 34 -3.44 9.53 13.55
CA ALA A 34 -4.32 8.71 14.38
C ALA A 34 -3.55 7.56 15.06
N ALA A 35 -2.65 6.91 14.34
CA ALA A 35 -1.80 5.85 14.86
C ALA A 35 -0.87 6.35 15.97
N GLU A 36 -0.20 7.49 15.75
CA GLU A 36 0.65 8.13 16.74
C GLU A 36 -0.12 8.47 18.02
N ARG A 37 -1.31 9.10 17.89
CA ARG A 37 -2.16 9.45 19.04
C ARG A 37 -2.66 8.24 19.81
N ALA A 38 -2.93 7.13 19.12
CA ALA A 38 -3.40 5.89 19.73
C ALA A 38 -2.26 5.03 20.28
N GLY A 39 -0.99 5.38 20.03
CA GLY A 39 0.15 4.53 20.35
C GLY A 39 0.14 3.20 19.58
N VAL A 40 -0.54 3.15 18.43
CA VAL A 40 -0.66 1.95 17.60
C VAL A 40 0.42 1.94 16.54
N ARG A 41 1.17 0.84 16.47
CA ARG A 41 2.20 0.67 15.46
C ARG A 41 1.59 0.26 14.12
N VAL A 42 1.85 1.03 13.08
CA VAL A 42 1.44 0.73 11.70
C VAL A 42 2.59 0.06 10.98
N VAL A 43 2.32 -1.11 10.41
CA VAL A 43 3.27 -1.91 9.63
C VAL A 43 2.64 -2.24 8.28
N ALA A 44 3.21 -1.72 7.20
CA ALA A 44 2.84 -2.11 5.86
C ALA A 44 3.65 -3.33 5.42
N VAL A 45 2.96 -4.38 4.95
CA VAL A 45 3.56 -5.66 4.56
C VAL A 45 3.32 -5.92 3.08
N ALA A 46 4.39 -6.04 2.29
CA ALA A 46 4.28 -6.28 0.85
C ALA A 46 4.97 -7.58 0.41
N LYS A 47 4.24 -8.41 -0.35
CA LYS A 47 4.76 -9.63 -1.01
C LYS A 47 5.57 -9.33 -2.27
N ARG A 48 5.48 -8.09 -2.77
CA ARG A 48 6.13 -7.63 -3.99
C ARG A 48 6.69 -6.23 -3.75
N SER A 49 7.89 -5.98 -4.24
CA SER A 49 8.53 -4.67 -4.20
C SER A 49 9.48 -4.56 -5.39
N SER A 50 9.42 -3.42 -6.08
CA SER A 50 10.38 -3.03 -7.13
C SER A 50 11.49 -2.13 -6.60
N ALA A 51 11.51 -1.86 -5.28
CA ALA A 51 12.52 -1.03 -4.65
C ALA A 51 13.92 -1.63 -4.81
N ARG A 52 14.91 -0.74 -4.96
CA ARG A 52 16.33 -1.06 -5.14
C ARG A 52 17.22 -0.30 -4.16
N SER A 53 16.61 0.44 -3.23
CA SER A 53 17.29 1.39 -2.35
C SER A 53 18.12 0.70 -1.26
N HIS A 54 17.80 -0.55 -0.93
CA HIS A 54 18.44 -1.26 0.17
C HIS A 54 19.81 -1.82 -0.24
N PHE A 55 19.90 -2.50 -1.38
CA PHE A 55 21.15 -3.06 -1.89
C PHE A 55 21.78 -2.22 -3.00
N ARG A 56 21.11 -1.15 -3.47
CA ARG A 56 21.57 -0.25 -4.54
C ARG A 56 22.00 -1.01 -5.79
N SER A 57 21.19 -1.98 -6.20
CA SER A 57 21.47 -2.87 -7.32
C SER A 57 20.50 -2.65 -8.49
N SER A 58 20.79 -3.23 -9.67
CA SER A 58 19.85 -3.25 -10.80
C SER A 58 18.62 -4.14 -10.54
N LYS A 59 18.75 -5.15 -9.68
CA LYS A 59 17.67 -6.09 -9.31
C LYS A 59 16.88 -5.57 -8.11
N PRO A 60 15.56 -5.84 -8.04
CA PRO A 60 14.76 -5.51 -6.86
C PRO A 60 15.31 -6.16 -5.59
N ASP A 61 15.34 -5.41 -4.49
CA ASP A 61 15.90 -5.86 -3.22
C ASP A 61 15.23 -7.14 -2.71
N LEU A 62 13.90 -7.22 -2.83
CA LEU A 62 13.13 -8.39 -2.42
C LEU A 62 13.55 -9.66 -3.20
N ALA A 63 13.87 -9.52 -4.49
CA ALA A 63 14.34 -10.63 -5.32
C ALA A 63 15.76 -11.08 -4.93
N ILE A 64 16.62 -10.14 -4.50
CA ILE A 64 17.94 -10.45 -3.94
C ILE A 64 17.77 -11.27 -2.66
N VAL A 65 16.98 -10.78 -1.71
CA VAL A 65 16.71 -11.51 -0.44
C VAL A 65 16.15 -12.89 -0.74
N GLN A 66 15.19 -13.00 -1.67
CA GLN A 66 14.60 -14.28 -2.04
C GLN A 66 15.63 -15.27 -2.58
N ARG A 67 16.57 -14.81 -3.42
CA ARG A 67 17.57 -15.64 -4.09
C ARG A 67 18.70 -16.10 -3.17
N TYR A 68 19.17 -15.22 -2.28
CA TYR A 68 20.40 -15.44 -1.52
C TYR A 68 20.17 -15.87 -0.06
N THR A 69 18.92 -15.94 0.40
CA THR A 69 18.57 -16.39 1.77
C THR A 69 17.60 -17.57 1.74
N ARG A 70 17.57 -18.39 2.80
CA ARG A 70 16.67 -19.56 2.90
C ARG A 70 15.97 -19.71 4.24
N GLY A 71 16.59 -19.25 5.34
CA GLY A 71 16.04 -19.33 6.68
C GLY A 71 15.25 -18.07 7.09
N PRO A 72 14.51 -18.14 8.21
CA PRO A 72 13.95 -16.96 8.84
C PRO A 72 15.03 -15.93 9.19
N GLY A 73 14.66 -14.66 9.20
CA GLY A 73 15.54 -13.55 9.53
C GLY A 73 15.20 -12.29 8.74
N ARG A 74 16.00 -11.23 8.93
CA ARG A 74 15.80 -9.95 8.27
C ARG A 74 17.09 -9.31 7.76
N THR A 75 16.91 -8.33 6.89
CA THR A 75 17.95 -7.35 6.56
C THR A 75 18.08 -6.30 7.68
N PRO A 76 19.20 -5.56 7.76
CA PRO A 76 19.32 -4.41 8.65
C PRO A 76 18.22 -3.36 8.43
N CYS A 77 17.94 -2.54 9.43
CA CYS A 77 16.96 -1.47 9.31
C CYS A 77 17.47 -0.31 8.45
N ARG A 78 16.60 0.25 7.60
CA ARG A 78 16.88 1.46 6.83
C ARG A 78 15.80 2.50 7.09
N VAL A 79 16.15 3.50 7.87
CA VAL A 79 15.29 4.66 8.13
C VAL A 79 15.26 5.55 6.89
N ARG A 80 14.05 5.95 6.51
CA ARG A 80 13.79 6.87 5.41
C ARG A 80 12.89 7.99 5.89
N GLU A 81 13.23 9.20 5.49
CA GLU A 81 12.37 10.35 5.66
C GLU A 81 11.70 10.67 4.32
N VAL A 82 10.38 10.86 4.37
CA VAL A 82 9.57 11.19 3.20
C VAL A 82 8.94 12.55 3.45
N ALA A 83 9.42 13.55 2.69
CA ALA A 83 8.86 14.89 2.74
C ALA A 83 7.42 14.88 2.19
N VAL A 84 6.53 15.57 2.91
CA VAL A 84 5.13 15.76 2.53
C VAL A 84 5.04 16.94 1.56
N GLY A 85 4.41 16.72 0.42
CA GLY A 85 4.19 17.79 -0.56
C GLY A 85 3.38 18.94 0.04
N ARG A 86 3.79 20.19 -0.25
CA ARG A 86 3.21 21.42 0.33
C ARG A 86 1.67 21.48 0.32
N HIS A 87 1.05 21.01 -0.77
CA HIS A 87 -0.40 21.07 -0.96
C HIS A 87 -1.11 20.05 -0.08
N ILE A 88 -0.55 18.84 0.02
CA ILE A 88 -1.02 17.79 0.93
C ILE A 88 -0.88 18.25 2.38
N LEU A 89 0.27 18.81 2.74
CA LEU A 89 0.52 19.33 4.09
C LEU A 89 -0.49 20.42 4.48
N ARG A 90 -0.74 21.37 3.58
CA ARG A 90 -1.73 22.44 3.80
C ARG A 90 -3.13 21.87 4.02
N ALA A 91 -3.58 20.96 3.16
CA ALA A 91 -4.90 20.34 3.27
C ALA A 91 -5.02 19.49 4.55
N ALA A 92 -4.00 18.69 4.86
CA ALA A 92 -3.97 17.86 6.05
C ALA A 92 -3.99 18.71 7.33
N ARG A 93 -3.28 19.83 7.39
CA ARG A 93 -3.34 20.74 8.54
C ARG A 93 -4.73 21.37 8.75
N ALA A 94 -5.46 21.61 7.66
CA ALA A 94 -6.82 22.12 7.73
C ALA A 94 -7.83 21.06 8.21
N ILE A 95 -7.65 19.79 7.85
CA ILE A 95 -8.61 18.71 8.12
C ILE A 95 -8.25 17.92 9.39
N VAL A 96 -7.00 17.50 9.54
CA VAL A 96 -6.49 16.65 10.63
C VAL A 96 -6.00 17.48 11.82
N GLY A 97 -5.50 18.69 11.55
CA GLY A 97 -5.10 19.68 12.56
C GLY A 97 -3.67 20.22 12.38
N PRO A 98 -3.33 21.33 13.05
CA PRO A 98 -2.09 22.06 12.82
C PRO A 98 -0.81 21.27 13.20
N GLY A 99 -0.94 20.24 14.03
CA GLY A 99 0.17 19.38 14.47
C GLY A 99 0.67 18.38 13.43
N VAL A 100 0.09 18.33 12.23
CA VAL A 100 0.58 17.43 11.16
C VAL A 100 2.00 17.87 10.72
N GLY A 101 2.94 16.94 10.86
CA GLY A 101 4.33 17.08 10.45
C GLY A 101 4.48 17.17 8.93
N ASP A 102 5.55 17.81 8.48
CA ASP A 102 5.90 17.95 7.07
C ASP A 102 6.74 16.77 6.53
N THR A 103 7.06 15.81 7.39
CA THR A 103 7.91 14.67 7.08
C THR A 103 7.37 13.42 7.76
N VAL A 104 7.41 12.30 7.08
CA VAL A 104 7.06 10.97 7.63
C VAL A 104 8.32 10.11 7.68
N ARG A 105 8.66 9.60 8.88
CA ARG A 105 9.76 8.66 9.08
C ARG A 105 9.26 7.23 8.92
N LEU A 106 10.03 6.42 8.20
CA LEU A 106 9.72 5.02 7.93
C LEU A 106 10.96 4.14 8.14
N THR A 107 10.86 3.12 8.97
CA THR A 107 11.84 2.03 9.02
C THR A 107 11.49 0.99 7.97
N THR A 108 12.41 0.75 7.05
CA THR A 108 12.23 -0.21 5.95
C THR A 108 13.20 -1.37 6.06
N LEU A 109 12.69 -2.59 5.91
CA LEU A 109 13.48 -3.82 5.90
C LEU A 109 12.80 -4.93 5.09
N TYR A 110 13.52 -6.02 4.89
CA TYR A 110 13.01 -7.24 4.30
C TYR A 110 13.16 -8.37 5.29
N ALA A 111 12.11 -9.18 5.46
CA ALA A 111 12.09 -10.27 6.41
C ALA A 111 11.58 -11.55 5.75
N ARG A 112 12.13 -12.69 6.17
CA ARG A 112 11.55 -14.00 5.90
C ARG A 112 10.98 -14.56 7.19
N LEU A 113 9.69 -14.80 7.21
CA LEU A 113 8.96 -15.18 8.43
C LEU A 113 8.95 -16.70 8.68
N ALA A 114 9.29 -17.53 7.69
CA ALA A 114 9.47 -18.96 7.87
C ALA A 114 10.54 -19.52 6.93
N ARG A 115 10.97 -20.76 7.14
CA ARG A 115 11.98 -21.41 6.28
C ARG A 115 11.41 -21.68 4.88
N SER A 116 12.22 -21.45 3.85
CA SER A 116 11.93 -21.77 2.44
C SER A 116 10.69 -21.11 1.81
N VAL A 117 10.10 -20.10 2.44
CA VAL A 117 8.96 -19.32 1.90
C VAL A 117 9.40 -17.93 1.47
N ALA A 118 8.71 -17.31 0.51
CA ALA A 118 9.11 -16.00 -0.01
C ALA A 118 9.23 -14.93 1.11
N PRO A 119 10.24 -14.05 1.05
CA PRO A 119 10.35 -12.94 2.00
C PRO A 119 9.26 -11.88 1.73
N VAL A 120 9.08 -10.98 2.68
CA VAL A 120 8.21 -9.80 2.59
C VAL A 120 9.02 -8.54 2.83
N LYS A 121 8.56 -7.42 2.26
CA LYS A 121 9.01 -6.08 2.64
C LYS A 121 8.15 -5.58 3.79
N LEU A 122 8.79 -5.01 4.81
CA LEU A 122 8.14 -4.31 5.90
C LEU A 122 8.48 -2.82 5.82
N GLU A 123 7.46 -1.98 5.92
CA GLU A 123 7.61 -0.54 6.12
C GLU A 123 6.86 -0.16 7.39
N ILE A 124 7.62 0.24 8.40
CA ILE A 124 7.12 0.52 9.74
C ILE A 124 7.10 2.03 9.92
N LEU A 125 5.99 2.56 10.39
CA LEU A 125 5.88 3.98 10.71
C LEU A 125 6.76 4.31 11.93
N GLY A 126 7.64 5.31 11.77
CA GLY A 126 8.61 5.70 12.78
C GLY A 126 9.96 4.98 12.69
N GLU A 127 10.80 5.25 13.67
CA GLU A 127 12.09 4.60 13.89
C GLU A 127 11.96 3.59 15.00
N LEU A 128 12.54 2.40 14.80
CA LEU A 128 12.56 1.33 15.79
C LEU A 128 14.00 0.89 16.01
N GLU A 129 14.29 0.58 17.26
CA GLU A 129 15.54 -0.09 17.63
C GLU A 129 15.54 -1.54 17.14
N GLU A 130 16.73 -2.12 16.99
CA GLU A 130 16.90 -3.47 16.45
C GLU A 130 16.13 -4.53 17.25
N ASP A 131 16.11 -4.42 18.58
CA ASP A 131 15.38 -5.35 19.47
C ASP A 131 13.86 -5.27 19.27
N GLU A 132 13.29 -4.07 19.12
CA GLU A 132 11.86 -3.89 18.84
C GLU A 132 11.47 -4.51 17.49
N VAL A 133 12.37 -4.43 16.50
CA VAL A 133 12.15 -5.00 15.17
C VAL A 133 12.16 -6.52 15.22
N ASP A 134 13.06 -7.11 16.01
CA ASP A 134 13.13 -8.56 16.17
C ASP A 134 11.90 -9.11 16.91
N GLU A 135 11.41 -8.40 17.94
CA GLU A 135 10.15 -8.73 18.60
C GLU A 135 8.97 -8.66 17.62
N LEU A 136 8.87 -7.58 16.84
CA LEU A 136 7.84 -7.42 15.82
C LEU A 136 7.86 -8.57 14.80
N ILE A 137 9.03 -8.99 14.33
CA ILE A 137 9.17 -10.10 13.39
C ILE A 137 8.76 -11.41 14.04
N GLY A 138 9.13 -11.64 15.30
CA GLY A 138 8.70 -12.82 16.07
C GLY A 138 7.17 -12.89 16.14
N ASN A 139 6.53 -11.78 16.49
CA ASN A 139 5.08 -11.68 16.54
C ASN A 139 4.42 -11.93 15.18
N LEU A 140 4.94 -11.32 14.11
CA LEU A 140 4.45 -11.53 12.74
C LEU A 140 4.62 -12.98 12.29
N ALA A 141 5.75 -13.62 12.63
CA ALA A 141 6.01 -15.02 12.32
C ALA A 141 5.06 -15.95 13.08
N GLY A 142 4.77 -15.67 14.35
CA GLY A 142 3.84 -16.44 15.18
C GLY A 142 2.41 -16.48 14.64
N ILE A 143 1.97 -15.40 13.96
CA ILE A 143 0.65 -15.33 13.32
C ILE A 143 0.67 -15.63 11.81
N SER A 144 1.81 -16.07 11.28
CA SER A 144 1.97 -16.32 9.84
C SER A 144 1.67 -17.75 9.42
N VAL A 145 1.01 -17.90 8.29
CA VAL A 145 0.83 -19.18 7.60
C VAL A 145 1.59 -19.11 6.27
N LEU A 146 2.52 -20.05 6.05
CA LEU A 146 3.40 -20.08 4.87
C LEU A 146 4.17 -18.76 4.66
N GLY A 147 4.62 -18.13 5.75
CA GLY A 147 5.43 -16.91 5.71
C GLY A 147 4.66 -15.61 5.48
N TYR A 148 3.33 -15.63 5.60
CA TYR A 148 2.51 -14.42 5.49
C TYR A 148 1.49 -14.34 6.64
N PRO A 149 1.31 -13.17 7.29
CA PRO A 149 0.36 -13.03 8.40
C PRO A 149 -1.05 -13.44 8.02
N TYR A 150 -1.65 -14.35 8.79
CA TYR A 150 -2.98 -14.89 8.51
C TYR A 150 -4.08 -13.81 8.48
N PRO A 151 -4.11 -12.80 9.38
CA PRO A 151 -5.09 -11.72 9.30
C PRO A 151 -5.05 -10.98 7.96
N LEU A 152 -3.84 -10.71 7.44
CA LEU A 152 -3.67 -10.06 6.13
C LEU A 152 -4.12 -10.97 4.99
N ARG A 153 -3.88 -12.28 5.09
CA ARG A 153 -4.38 -13.25 4.12
C ARG A 153 -5.92 -13.24 4.09
N ARG A 154 -6.57 -13.26 5.26
CA ARG A 154 -8.03 -13.23 5.35
C ARG A 154 -8.63 -11.92 4.84
N ALA A 155 -8.03 -10.78 5.18
CA ALA A 155 -8.44 -9.49 4.64
C ALA A 155 -8.36 -9.49 3.09
N HIS A 156 -7.30 -10.04 2.51
CA HIS A 156 -7.17 -10.16 1.06
C HIS A 156 -8.24 -11.06 0.43
N GLU A 157 -8.54 -12.19 1.06
CA GLU A 157 -9.59 -13.12 0.58
C GLU A 157 -10.99 -12.48 0.63
N LEU A 158 -11.31 -11.75 1.70
CA LEU A 158 -12.59 -11.08 1.88
C LEU A 158 -12.80 -9.87 0.98
N ALA A 159 -11.73 -9.12 0.67
CA ALA A 159 -11.78 -7.96 -0.20
C ALA A 159 -11.76 -8.32 -1.70
N LYS A 160 -11.69 -9.60 -2.05
CA LYS A 160 -11.60 -10.03 -3.44
C LYS A 160 -12.96 -9.87 -4.12
N ILE A 161 -13.05 -8.86 -4.98
CA ILE A 161 -14.21 -8.65 -5.85
C ILE A 161 -14.19 -9.67 -6.99
N THR A 162 -15.23 -10.47 -7.08
CA THR A 162 -15.44 -11.46 -8.13
C THR A 162 -16.21 -10.89 -9.31
N ARG A 163 -16.28 -11.64 -10.41
CA ARG A 163 -17.10 -11.26 -11.58
C ARG A 163 -18.57 -11.11 -11.20
N SER A 164 -19.11 -12.01 -10.38
CA SER A 164 -20.50 -11.93 -9.92
C SER A 164 -20.75 -10.69 -9.08
N ASP A 165 -19.79 -10.26 -8.26
CA ASP A 165 -19.92 -9.03 -7.49
C ASP A 165 -19.95 -7.80 -8.40
N MET A 166 -19.12 -7.77 -9.45
CA MET A 166 -19.13 -6.71 -10.45
C MET A 166 -20.45 -6.66 -11.22
N GLU A 167 -20.95 -7.82 -11.66
CA GLU A 167 -22.24 -7.90 -12.36
C GLU A 167 -23.40 -7.46 -11.48
N ALA A 168 -23.41 -7.86 -10.21
CA ALA A 168 -24.39 -7.41 -9.23
C ALA A 168 -24.31 -5.89 -9.00
N GLY A 169 -23.10 -5.34 -8.90
CA GLY A 169 -22.87 -3.89 -8.77
C GLY A 169 -23.38 -3.11 -9.98
N LEU A 170 -23.03 -3.55 -11.19
CA LEU A 170 -23.50 -2.93 -12.44
C LEU A 170 -25.03 -2.93 -12.55
N ARG A 171 -25.67 -4.09 -12.28
CA ARG A 171 -27.13 -4.19 -12.25
C ARG A 171 -27.75 -3.24 -11.24
N SER A 172 -27.14 -3.09 -10.06
CA SER A 172 -27.64 -2.23 -8.98
C SER A 172 -27.62 -0.73 -9.33
N ILE A 173 -26.66 -0.29 -10.16
CA ILE A 173 -26.59 1.11 -10.64
C ILE A 173 -27.40 1.33 -11.93
N GLY A 174 -28.23 0.36 -12.33
CA GLY A 174 -29.01 0.45 -13.57
C GLY A 174 -28.20 0.21 -14.84
N PHE A 175 -26.94 -0.20 -14.72
CA PHE A 175 -26.15 -0.66 -15.85
C PHE A 175 -26.55 -2.11 -16.17
N VAL A 176 -27.60 -2.24 -16.98
CA VAL A 176 -27.96 -3.52 -17.58
C VAL A 176 -27.12 -3.64 -18.85
N PRO A 177 -26.14 -4.57 -18.91
CA PRO A 177 -25.47 -4.81 -20.19
C PRO A 177 -26.55 -5.14 -21.22
N GLU A 178 -26.57 -4.41 -22.34
CA GLU A 178 -27.43 -4.77 -23.47
C GLU A 178 -27.08 -6.21 -23.86
N PHE A 179 -28.06 -7.10 -23.80
CA PHE A 179 -27.90 -8.47 -24.26
C PHE A 179 -27.46 -8.44 -25.72
N THR A 180 -26.17 -8.62 -25.99
CA THR A 180 -25.72 -8.83 -27.36
C THR A 180 -26.31 -10.16 -27.82
N GLY A 181 -26.91 -10.18 -29.00
CA GLY A 181 -28.05 -11.04 -29.37
C GLY A 181 -27.96 -12.57 -29.15
N ARG A 182 -26.82 -13.14 -28.74
CA ARG A 182 -26.72 -14.55 -28.34
C ARG A 182 -27.22 -14.82 -26.92
N GLU A 183 -27.07 -13.87 -26.00
CA GLU A 183 -27.56 -14.03 -24.61
C GLU A 183 -29.10 -13.86 -24.51
N ALA A 184 -29.73 -13.28 -25.53
CA ALA A 184 -31.19 -13.12 -25.62
C ALA A 184 -31.93 -14.41 -26.03
N LEU A 185 -31.22 -15.43 -26.53
CA LEU A 185 -31.81 -16.67 -27.06
C LEU A 185 -31.82 -17.84 -26.06
N GLY A 186 -31.23 -17.68 -24.88
CA GLY A 186 -31.28 -18.71 -23.83
C GLY A 186 -30.49 -19.98 -24.14
N GLU A 187 -29.46 -19.90 -24.99
CA GLU A 187 -28.44 -20.95 -25.20
C GLU A 187 -27.08 -20.55 -24.63
#